data_AF-A0A3A0D9H8-F1
#
_entry.id   AF-A0A3A0D9H8-F1
#
_cell.length_a   1.000
_cell.length_b   1.000
_cell.length_c   1.000
_cell.angle_alpha   90.00
_cell.angle_beta   90.00
_cell.angle_gamma   90.00
#
_symmetry.space_group_name_H-M   'P 1'
#
loop_
_entity.id
_entity.type
_entity.pdbx_description
1 polymer ?
#
loop_
_entity_poly.entity_id
_entity_poly.type
_entity_poly.pdbx_seq_one_letter_code
_entity_poly.pdbx_strand_id
1 'polypeptide(L)'
;MLRAFCYRRTDEPERDLLLRAAAWPELDRLDDLDAATLRAVSRREGIDFATALLYDRLRRSAKLAPTISDAGPLADAGSLDGGSGEDRTPVDIDVVVVPGAFHAQRAETGADGRRVIEAARRLGGSATVVDVPSFGSPASNAKAILRTLAARRSDRRLVLVSLSKGSLDVRCALESVGTDDIWRKVDCWISLSGIATGSPLVGWLRRRPWRLVGVRLFFAWHALPYRVLREIDRDTIGERRQGLSESSARQLQTVHVVGFPLRRHLSCPLARRGHRRLAPLGPNDGGVLLADVCQLSGMVYPVWGADHYLKLPDADVGTIFAAVLANKMAADSKALVTSAWRETV
;
A
#
# COMPACT_ATOMS: atom_id res chain seq x y z
N MET A 1 -11.51 -16.83 -26.18
CA MET A 1 -12.36 -17.15 -25.01
C MET A 1 -12.25 -16.02 -24.00
N LEU A 2 -13.18 -15.07 -24.05
CA LEU A 2 -13.24 -13.88 -23.19
C LEU A 2 -13.63 -14.30 -21.76
N ARG A 3 -12.69 -14.20 -20.80
CA ARG A 3 -13.01 -14.36 -19.37
C ARG A 3 -13.93 -13.24 -18.92
N ALA A 4 -15.06 -13.60 -18.31
CA ALA A 4 -16.07 -12.68 -17.83
C ALA A 4 -15.52 -11.81 -16.68
N PHE A 5 -15.37 -10.51 -16.96
CA PHE A 5 -14.92 -9.50 -16.00
C PHE A 5 -16.01 -9.22 -14.95
N CYS A 6 -15.75 -9.49 -13.67
CA CYS A 6 -16.63 -9.06 -12.57
C CYS A 6 -16.40 -7.57 -12.24
N TYR A 7 -16.82 -6.68 -13.13
CA TYR A 7 -16.97 -5.25 -12.87
C TYR A 7 -18.32 -5.01 -12.18
N ARG A 8 -18.41 -5.23 -10.87
CA ARG A 8 -19.72 -5.20 -10.19
C ARG A 8 -20.29 -3.81 -9.89
N ARG A 9 -19.65 -2.71 -10.35
CA ARG A 9 -20.22 -1.34 -10.35
C ARG A 9 -19.38 -0.27 -11.07
N THR A 10 -18.66 -0.59 -12.15
CA THR A 10 -18.02 0.48 -12.93
C THR A 10 -19.06 1.13 -13.84
N ASP A 11 -19.27 2.43 -13.69
CA ASP A 11 -20.04 3.23 -14.65
C ASP A 11 -19.53 2.95 -16.08
N GLU A 12 -20.43 2.99 -17.07
CA GLU A 12 -20.12 2.74 -18.48
C GLU A 12 -18.85 3.48 -18.98
N PRO A 13 -18.61 4.77 -18.61
CA PRO A 13 -17.39 5.46 -19.00
C PRO A 13 -16.09 4.90 -18.40
N GLU A 14 -16.10 4.27 -17.20
CA GLU A 14 -14.88 3.60 -16.71
C GLU A 14 -14.64 2.28 -17.41
N ARG A 15 -15.70 1.54 -17.71
CA ARG A 15 -15.57 0.30 -18.47
C ARG A 15 -14.94 0.57 -19.83
N ASP A 16 -15.39 1.60 -20.53
CA ASP A 16 -14.82 2.01 -21.82
C ASP A 16 -13.37 2.44 -21.69
N LEU A 17 -13.04 3.19 -20.63
CA LEU A 17 -11.66 3.60 -20.35
C LEU A 17 -10.73 2.39 -20.15
N LEU A 18 -11.18 1.40 -19.38
CA LEU A 18 -10.41 0.18 -19.10
C LEU A 18 -10.30 -0.71 -20.34
N LEU A 19 -11.36 -0.82 -21.15
CA LEU A 19 -11.31 -1.53 -22.44
C LEU A 19 -10.34 -0.85 -23.40
N ARG A 20 -10.36 0.48 -23.48
CA ARG A 20 -9.43 1.26 -24.30
C ARG A 20 -7.98 1.09 -23.84
N ALA A 21 -7.73 1.09 -22.53
CA ALA A 21 -6.41 0.83 -21.96
C ALA A 21 -5.94 -0.62 -22.24
N ALA A 22 -6.85 -1.59 -22.11
CA ALA A 22 -6.60 -3.00 -22.38
C ALA A 22 -6.26 -3.29 -23.85
N ALA A 23 -6.86 -2.54 -24.78
CA ALA A 23 -6.63 -2.62 -26.21
C ALA A 23 -5.49 -1.71 -26.72
N TRP A 24 -4.84 -0.95 -25.84
CA TRP A 24 -3.79 -0.01 -26.23
C TRP A 24 -2.57 -0.78 -26.78
N PRO A 25 -2.13 -0.55 -28.03
CA PRO A 25 -1.12 -1.38 -28.68
C PRO A 25 0.32 -1.02 -28.31
N GLU A 26 0.57 0.23 -27.88
CA GLU A 26 1.88 0.64 -27.39
C GLU A 26 2.06 0.17 -25.93
N LEU A 27 3.29 -0.05 -25.48
CA LEU A 27 3.59 -0.33 -24.07
C LEU A 27 2.81 -1.55 -23.53
N ASP A 28 2.99 -2.69 -24.19
CA ASP A 28 2.26 -3.93 -23.86
C ASP A 28 2.73 -4.53 -22.52
N ARG A 29 3.99 -4.31 -22.14
CA ARG A 29 4.57 -4.89 -20.93
C ARG A 29 4.63 -3.85 -19.81
N LEU A 30 4.51 -4.34 -18.58
CA LEU A 30 4.68 -3.48 -17.40
C LEU A 30 6.09 -2.85 -17.34
N ASP A 31 7.11 -3.55 -17.83
CA ASP A 31 8.49 -3.05 -17.84
C ASP A 31 8.67 -1.85 -18.79
N ASP A 32 7.74 -1.64 -19.73
CA ASP A 32 7.71 -0.47 -20.61
C ASP A 32 7.15 0.78 -19.90
N LEU A 33 6.58 0.62 -18.69
CA LEU A 33 5.89 1.68 -17.96
C LEU A 33 6.73 2.22 -16.80
N ASP A 34 7.63 3.15 -17.13
CA ASP A 34 8.36 3.95 -16.17
C ASP A 34 7.69 5.32 -15.89
N ALA A 35 8.28 6.09 -14.97
CA ALA A 35 7.73 7.40 -14.59
C ALA A 35 7.72 8.40 -15.76
N ALA A 36 8.71 8.37 -16.65
CA ALA A 36 8.78 9.28 -17.78
C ALA A 36 7.70 8.95 -18.82
N THR A 37 7.52 7.66 -19.11
CA THR A 37 6.56 7.13 -20.06
C THR A 37 5.14 7.37 -19.58
N LEU A 38 4.82 7.04 -18.33
CA LEU A 38 3.49 7.29 -17.75
C LEU A 38 3.15 8.78 -17.71
N ARG A 39 4.15 9.65 -17.50
CA ARG A 39 3.98 11.11 -17.59
C ARG A 39 3.71 11.56 -19.01
N ALA A 40 4.39 10.98 -20.00
CA ALA A 40 4.15 11.26 -21.42
C ALA A 40 2.74 10.83 -21.84
N VAL A 41 2.31 9.60 -21.48
CA VAL A 41 0.95 9.11 -21.71
C VAL A 41 -0.08 10.01 -21.02
N SER A 42 0.17 10.43 -19.77
CA SER A 42 -0.72 11.35 -19.05
C SER A 42 -0.91 12.70 -19.75
N ARG A 43 0.11 13.18 -20.46
CA ARG A 43 0.04 14.42 -21.25
C ARG A 43 -0.72 14.23 -22.55
N ARG A 44 -0.52 13.09 -23.21
CA ARG A 44 -1.14 12.77 -24.52
C ARG A 44 -2.62 12.39 -24.38
N GLU A 45 -2.92 11.48 -23.46
CA GLU A 45 -4.24 10.82 -23.35
C GLU A 45 -5.02 11.21 -22.10
N GLY A 46 -4.40 11.98 -21.20
CA GLY A 46 -4.95 12.32 -19.91
C GLY A 46 -4.55 11.34 -18.80
N ILE A 47 -4.54 11.86 -17.57
CA ILE A 47 -4.07 11.12 -16.40
C ILE A 47 -4.94 9.90 -16.06
N ASP A 48 -6.26 10.00 -16.26
CA ASP A 48 -7.20 8.91 -15.99
C ASP A 48 -6.92 7.71 -16.91
N PHE A 49 -6.61 7.95 -18.20
CA PHE A 49 -6.19 6.91 -19.13
C PHE A 49 -4.84 6.30 -18.74
N ALA A 50 -3.86 7.12 -18.36
CA ALA A 50 -2.57 6.62 -17.92
C ALA A 50 -2.67 5.77 -16.63
N THR A 51 -3.58 6.11 -15.71
CA THR A 51 -3.92 5.27 -14.55
C THR A 51 -4.51 3.93 -14.98
N ALA A 52 -5.48 3.94 -15.91
CA ALA A 52 -6.13 2.74 -16.44
C ALA A 52 -5.13 1.81 -17.16
N LEU A 53 -4.23 2.39 -17.96
CA LEU A 53 -3.18 1.67 -18.68
C LEU A 53 -2.25 0.95 -17.70
N LEU A 54 -1.73 1.67 -16.70
CA LEU A 54 -0.87 1.06 -15.69
C LEU A 54 -1.58 -0.04 -14.91
N TYR A 55 -2.84 0.18 -14.52
CA TYR A 55 -3.65 -0.81 -13.82
C TYR A 55 -3.79 -2.11 -14.63
N ASP A 56 -4.12 -2.01 -15.92
CA ASP A 56 -4.25 -3.18 -16.80
C ASP A 56 -2.92 -3.93 -16.94
N ARG A 57 -1.81 -3.24 -17.22
CA ARG A 57 -0.49 -3.88 -17.37
C ARG A 57 -0.01 -4.55 -16.08
N LEU A 58 -0.30 -3.92 -14.94
CA LEU A 58 0.00 -4.48 -13.63
C LEU A 58 -0.77 -5.79 -13.39
N ARG A 59 -2.06 -5.83 -13.72
CA ARG A 59 -2.90 -7.04 -13.59
C ARG A 59 -2.46 -8.19 -14.51
N ARG A 60 -1.94 -7.89 -15.69
CA ARG A 60 -1.41 -8.91 -16.62
C ARG A 60 -0.01 -9.40 -16.26
N SER A 61 0.71 -8.65 -15.42
CA SER A 61 2.09 -8.97 -15.07
C SER A 61 2.16 -10.15 -14.09
N ALA A 62 2.68 -11.29 -14.55
CA ALA A 62 2.95 -12.46 -13.71
C ALA A 62 3.87 -12.14 -12.51
N LYS A 63 4.69 -11.07 -12.61
CA LYS A 63 5.61 -10.62 -11.56
C LYS A 63 4.89 -10.08 -10.33
N LEU A 64 3.70 -9.47 -10.51
CA LEU A 64 3.01 -8.72 -9.45
C LEU A 64 1.56 -9.18 -9.22
N ALA A 65 1.00 -10.03 -10.09
CA ALA A 65 -0.41 -10.42 -10.11
C ALA A 65 -0.84 -11.80 -9.53
N PRO A 66 -0.02 -12.71 -8.94
CA PRO A 66 -0.47 -14.10 -8.74
C PRO A 66 -1.75 -14.35 -7.92
N THR A 67 -2.26 -13.37 -7.16
CA THR A 67 -3.39 -13.60 -6.25
C THR A 67 -4.45 -12.50 -6.28
N ILE A 68 -4.74 -11.93 -7.45
CA ILE A 68 -5.96 -11.13 -7.63
C ILE A 68 -6.99 -12.04 -8.30
N SER A 69 -7.79 -12.75 -7.50
CA SER A 69 -9.00 -13.39 -8.03
C SER A 69 -9.84 -12.32 -8.72
N ASP A 70 -10.34 -12.62 -9.93
CA ASP A 70 -11.22 -11.75 -10.73
C ASP A 70 -12.51 -11.33 -9.99
N ALA A 71 -12.77 -11.89 -8.80
CA ALA A 71 -13.85 -11.53 -7.90
C ALA A 71 -13.67 -10.16 -7.20
N GLY A 72 -12.47 -9.58 -7.23
CA GLY A 72 -12.15 -8.33 -6.53
C GLY A 72 -12.11 -8.47 -5.00
N PRO A 73 -11.53 -7.50 -4.27
CA PRO A 73 -11.35 -7.58 -2.81
C PRO A 73 -12.65 -7.71 -2.00
N LEU A 74 -13.81 -7.43 -2.61
CA LEU A 74 -15.08 -7.26 -1.89
C LEU A 74 -16.04 -8.43 -2.01
N ALA A 75 -15.90 -9.27 -3.04
CA ALA A 75 -16.81 -10.41 -3.22
C ALA A 75 -16.64 -11.45 -2.11
N ASP A 76 -15.41 -11.66 -1.62
CA ASP A 76 -15.13 -12.62 -0.55
C ASP A 76 -15.28 -11.99 0.84
N ALA A 77 -15.00 -10.69 1.00
CA ALA A 77 -15.15 -10.02 2.30
C ALA A 77 -16.62 -9.91 2.73
N GLY A 78 -17.56 -9.70 1.79
CA GLY A 78 -19.00 -9.70 2.08
C GLY A 78 -19.55 -11.06 2.51
N SER A 79 -18.82 -12.16 2.29
CA SER A 79 -19.17 -13.49 2.79
C SER A 79 -18.71 -13.76 4.23
N LEU A 80 -17.97 -12.82 4.84
CA LEU A 80 -17.53 -12.93 6.23
C LEU A 80 -18.65 -12.61 7.24
N ASP A 81 -19.69 -11.88 6.83
CA ASP A 81 -20.83 -11.50 7.69
C ASP A 81 -22.04 -12.45 7.57
N GLY A 82 -22.01 -13.44 6.66
CA GLY A 82 -23.18 -14.28 6.33
C GLY A 82 -23.13 -15.75 6.75
N GLY A 83 -22.03 -16.23 7.33
CA GLY A 83 -21.88 -17.62 7.77
C GLY A 83 -22.12 -17.75 9.27
N SER A 84 -23.18 -18.44 9.67
CA SER A 84 -23.43 -18.86 11.06
C SER A 84 -22.25 -19.70 11.60
N GLY A 85 -21.33 -19.06 12.31
CA GLY A 85 -21.12 -19.31 13.73
C GLY A 85 -20.23 -20.46 14.21
N GLU A 86 -20.06 -21.60 13.54
CA GLU A 86 -19.61 -22.79 14.31
C GLU A 86 -18.35 -23.55 13.87
N ASP A 87 -17.72 -23.28 12.71
CA ASP A 87 -16.61 -24.16 12.25
C ASP A 87 -15.38 -23.47 11.64
N ARG A 88 -15.19 -22.17 11.93
CA ARG A 88 -13.94 -21.49 11.55
C ARG A 88 -12.95 -21.56 12.70
N THR A 89 -11.95 -22.45 12.57
CA THR A 89 -10.80 -22.49 13.49
C THR A 89 -10.22 -21.07 13.59
N PRO A 90 -10.11 -20.50 14.80
CA PRO A 90 -9.57 -19.16 14.99
C PRO A 90 -8.20 -19.08 14.34
N VAL A 91 -8.04 -18.09 13.47
CA VAL A 91 -6.77 -17.89 12.81
C VAL A 91 -5.80 -17.29 13.82
N ASP A 92 -4.74 -18.04 14.14
CA ASP A 92 -3.74 -17.64 15.13
C ASP A 92 -2.75 -16.59 14.57
N ILE A 93 -3.24 -15.36 14.37
CA ILE A 93 -2.47 -14.21 13.87
C ILE A 93 -2.25 -13.17 14.98
N ASP A 94 -1.03 -12.63 15.04
CA ASP A 94 -0.72 -11.38 15.73
C ASP A 94 -0.38 -10.28 14.72
N VAL A 95 -1.15 -9.19 14.71
CA VAL A 95 -0.96 -8.07 13.79
C VAL A 95 -0.23 -6.91 14.49
N VAL A 96 0.88 -6.47 13.94
CA VAL A 96 1.56 -5.25 14.37
C VAL A 96 1.32 -4.15 13.35
N VAL A 97 0.71 -3.05 13.79
CA VAL A 97 0.32 -1.92 12.92
C VAL A 97 1.30 -0.76 13.12
N VAL A 98 1.94 -0.33 12.03
CA VAL A 98 2.78 0.87 11.97
C VAL A 98 1.93 2.02 11.42
N PRO A 99 1.62 3.03 12.25
CA PRO A 99 0.68 4.06 11.87
C PRO A 99 1.25 5.02 10.82
N GLY A 100 0.37 5.79 10.20
CA GLY A 100 0.71 6.81 9.22
C GLY A 100 1.07 8.16 9.83
N ALA A 101 1.46 9.09 8.96
CA ALA A 101 1.71 10.47 9.36
C ALA A 101 0.44 11.12 9.92
N PHE A 102 0.60 11.92 10.97
CA PHE A 102 -0.47 12.64 11.66
C PHE A 102 -1.55 11.75 12.28
N HIS A 103 -1.28 10.46 12.56
CA HIS A 103 -2.27 9.53 13.09
C HIS A 103 -3.01 10.03 14.36
N ALA A 104 -2.33 10.78 15.23
CA ALA A 104 -2.91 11.33 16.46
C ALA A 104 -3.78 12.57 16.20
N GLN A 105 -3.45 13.37 15.18
CA GLN A 105 -4.19 14.59 14.84
C GLN A 105 -5.30 14.34 13.82
N ARG A 106 -5.23 13.22 13.08
CA ARG A 106 -6.05 12.94 11.90
C ARG A 106 -6.57 11.50 11.85
N ALA A 107 -7.12 11.01 12.97
CA ALA A 107 -7.66 9.66 13.08
C ALA A 107 -8.77 9.36 12.04
N GLU A 108 -9.50 10.38 11.56
CA GLU A 108 -10.55 10.26 10.54
C GLU A 108 -10.03 9.77 9.17
N THR A 109 -8.71 9.86 8.96
CA THR A 109 -8.04 9.38 7.75
C THR A 109 -7.78 7.87 7.78
N GLY A 110 -7.91 7.22 8.94
CA GLY A 110 -7.56 5.82 9.13
C GLY A 110 -6.07 5.57 9.36
N ALA A 111 -5.25 6.62 9.41
CA ALA A 111 -3.80 6.54 9.64
C ALA A 111 -3.43 6.00 11.03
N ASP A 112 -4.37 5.95 11.97
CA ASP A 112 -4.22 5.35 13.31
C ASP A 112 -4.26 3.81 13.31
N GLY A 113 -4.71 3.21 12.21
CA GLY A 113 -4.83 1.76 12.09
C GLY A 113 -6.00 1.15 12.83
N ARG A 114 -6.93 1.95 13.37
CA ARG A 114 -8.09 1.44 14.12
C ARG A 114 -8.91 0.43 13.31
N ARG A 115 -9.14 0.72 12.03
CA ARG A 115 -9.89 -0.17 11.13
C ARG A 115 -9.16 -1.48 10.83
N VAL A 116 -7.83 -1.47 10.81
CA VAL A 116 -7.01 -2.68 10.66
C VAL A 116 -7.10 -3.54 11.92
N ILE A 117 -7.03 -2.92 13.10
CA ILE A 117 -7.18 -3.61 14.40
C ILE A 117 -8.55 -4.27 14.51
N GLU A 118 -9.61 -3.53 14.18
CA GLU A 118 -10.98 -4.05 14.18
C GLU A 118 -11.12 -5.23 13.21
N ALA A 119 -10.56 -5.13 12.01
CA ALA A 119 -10.56 -6.21 11.03
C ALA A 119 -9.78 -7.44 11.51
N ALA A 120 -8.59 -7.27 12.08
CA ALA A 120 -7.80 -8.36 12.64
C ALA A 120 -8.54 -9.09 13.78
N ARG A 121 -9.23 -8.35 14.65
CA ARG A 121 -10.04 -8.93 15.73
C ARG A 121 -11.25 -9.70 15.19
N ARG A 122 -11.92 -9.21 14.15
CA ARG A 122 -13.00 -9.94 13.46
C ARG A 122 -12.54 -11.25 12.85
N LEU A 123 -11.27 -11.35 12.47
CA LEU A 123 -10.64 -12.58 11.97
C LEU A 123 -10.13 -13.51 13.08
N GLY A 124 -10.37 -13.19 14.36
CA GLY A 124 -9.92 -14.00 15.50
C GLY A 124 -8.47 -13.75 15.94
N GLY A 125 -7.78 -12.77 15.35
CA GLY A 125 -6.40 -12.43 15.68
C GLY A 125 -6.24 -11.37 16.78
N SER A 126 -5.01 -11.19 17.27
CA SER A 126 -4.63 -10.00 18.05
C SER A 126 -4.09 -8.90 17.15
N ALA A 127 -4.17 -7.66 17.61
CA ALA A 127 -3.55 -6.54 16.92
C ALA A 127 -3.04 -5.49 17.91
N THR A 128 -1.91 -4.86 17.60
CA THR A 128 -1.32 -3.77 18.38
C THR A 128 -0.74 -2.71 17.46
N VAL A 129 -0.83 -1.43 17.86
CA VAL A 129 -0.16 -0.33 17.15
C VAL A 129 1.21 -0.08 17.75
N VAL A 130 2.23 0.13 16.91
CA VAL A 130 3.56 0.57 17.37
C VAL A 130 3.45 1.99 17.92
N ASP A 131 3.92 2.19 19.14
CA ASP A 131 3.98 3.50 19.77
C ASP A 131 5.10 4.35 19.13
N VAL A 132 4.70 5.28 18.26
CA VAL A 132 5.59 6.21 17.58
C VAL A 132 5.01 7.63 17.58
N PRO A 133 5.86 8.67 17.58
CA PRO A 133 5.40 10.03 17.41
C PRO A 133 4.62 10.20 16.10
N SER A 134 3.52 10.95 16.16
CA SER A 134 2.60 11.13 15.04
C SER A 134 3.23 11.69 13.77
N PHE A 135 4.32 12.44 13.90
CA PHE A 135 5.15 12.86 12.78
C PHE A 135 6.64 12.71 13.11
N GLY A 136 7.04 11.51 13.53
CA GLY A 136 8.42 11.18 13.90
C GLY A 136 9.36 10.93 12.71
N SER A 137 10.67 11.00 12.97
CA SER A 137 11.71 10.61 12.02
C SER A 137 11.57 9.11 11.68
N PRO A 138 11.63 8.70 10.39
CA PRO A 138 11.58 7.30 10.01
C PRO A 138 12.66 6.44 10.69
N ALA A 139 13.87 6.95 10.86
CA ALA A 139 14.95 6.24 11.54
C ALA A 139 14.69 6.04 13.05
N SER A 140 14.07 7.01 13.71
CA SER A 140 13.67 6.86 15.12
C SER A 140 12.49 5.88 15.25
N ASN A 141 11.51 5.97 14.36
CA ASN A 141 10.35 5.08 14.34
C ASN A 141 10.77 3.63 14.03
N ALA A 142 11.74 3.43 13.15
CA ALA A 142 12.32 2.11 12.86
C ALA A 142 12.80 1.38 14.12
N LYS A 143 13.47 2.09 15.06
CA LYS A 143 13.89 1.51 16.34
C LYS A 143 12.70 1.10 17.22
N ALA A 144 11.61 1.86 17.20
CA ALA A 144 10.40 1.48 17.92
C ALA A 144 9.76 0.22 17.31
N ILE A 145 9.67 0.16 15.98
CA ILE A 145 9.16 -1.02 15.25
C ILE A 145 9.97 -2.27 15.61
N LEU A 146 11.30 -2.21 15.51
CA LEU A 146 12.18 -3.33 15.83
C LEU A 146 12.03 -3.80 17.28
N ARG A 147 11.93 -2.87 18.24
CA ARG A 147 11.67 -3.21 19.65
C ARG A 147 10.32 -3.91 19.83
N THR A 148 9.27 -3.39 19.18
CA THR A 148 7.93 -4.00 19.25
C THR A 148 7.92 -5.40 18.65
N LEU A 149 8.58 -5.62 17.50
CA LEU A 149 8.67 -6.92 16.85
C LEU A 149 9.53 -7.91 17.64
N ALA A 150 10.65 -7.46 18.20
CA ALA A 150 11.53 -8.30 19.01
C ALA A 150 10.81 -8.89 20.24
N ALA A 151 9.92 -8.10 20.86
CA ALA A 151 9.12 -8.50 22.01
C ALA A 151 7.95 -9.45 21.68
N ARG A 152 7.68 -9.74 20.39
CA ARG A 152 6.62 -10.67 19.99
C ARG A 152 7.05 -12.13 20.14
N ARG A 153 6.08 -12.94 20.51
CA ARG A 153 6.20 -14.40 20.55
C ARG A 153 6.30 -14.96 19.13
N SER A 154 7.04 -16.04 18.97
CA SER A 154 7.30 -16.69 17.68
C SER A 154 6.36 -17.87 17.38
N ASP A 155 5.42 -18.16 18.27
CA ASP A 155 4.44 -19.25 18.16
C ASP A 155 3.24 -18.88 17.29
N ARG A 156 2.96 -17.58 17.10
CA ARG A 156 1.86 -17.06 16.27
C ARG A 156 2.37 -16.55 14.92
N ARG A 157 1.49 -16.51 13.92
CA ARG A 157 1.80 -15.85 12.64
C ARG A 157 1.81 -14.34 12.83
N LEU A 158 3.00 -13.74 12.79
CA LEU A 158 3.18 -12.31 12.97
C LEU A 158 3.04 -11.58 11.62
N VAL A 159 2.00 -10.77 11.49
CA VAL A 159 1.74 -9.95 10.30
C VAL A 159 2.04 -8.49 10.61
N LEU A 160 2.97 -7.90 9.86
CA LEU A 160 3.27 -6.48 9.95
C LEU A 160 2.39 -5.70 8.97
N VAL A 161 1.69 -4.69 9.42
CA VAL A 161 0.88 -3.80 8.58
C VAL A 161 1.40 -2.38 8.71
N SER A 162 1.59 -1.68 7.60
CA SER A 162 2.00 -0.27 7.64
C SER A 162 1.07 0.62 6.83
N LEU A 163 0.86 1.85 7.31
CA LEU A 163 -0.05 2.82 6.70
C LEU A 163 0.72 4.02 6.19
N SER A 164 0.60 4.37 4.92
CA SER A 164 1.18 5.60 4.35
C SER A 164 2.66 5.80 4.74
N LYS A 165 2.99 6.81 5.57
CA LYS A 165 4.35 7.06 6.09
C LYS A 165 4.94 5.85 6.82
N GLY A 166 4.12 5.05 7.51
CA GLY A 166 4.58 3.86 8.22
C GLY A 166 5.37 2.90 7.34
N SER A 167 5.08 2.84 6.02
CA SER A 167 5.83 1.98 5.11
C SER A 167 7.27 2.45 4.89
N LEU A 168 7.53 3.76 4.98
CA LEU A 168 8.89 4.29 5.00
C LEU A 168 9.60 3.96 6.31
N ASP A 169 8.89 3.98 7.43
CA ASP A 169 9.44 3.63 8.75
C ASP A 169 9.83 2.15 8.81
N VAL A 170 8.99 1.26 8.28
CA VAL A 170 9.29 -0.18 8.14
C VAL A 170 10.48 -0.39 7.22
N ARG A 171 10.55 0.34 6.10
CA ARG A 171 11.71 0.27 5.21
C ARG A 171 13.01 0.64 5.93
N CYS A 172 13.03 1.73 6.69
CA CYS A 172 14.20 2.10 7.49
C CYS A 172 14.55 1.03 8.55
N ALA A 173 13.55 0.31 9.07
CA ALA A 173 13.77 -0.81 9.99
C ALA A 173 14.40 -2.01 9.27
N LEU A 174 13.96 -2.34 8.05
CA LEU A 174 14.53 -3.41 7.23
C LEU A 174 15.99 -3.14 6.83
N GLU A 175 16.34 -1.86 6.67
CA GLU A 175 17.70 -1.41 6.34
C GLU A 175 18.63 -1.40 7.58
N SER A 176 18.13 -1.75 8.78
CA SER A 176 18.92 -1.77 10.02
C SER A 176 19.74 -3.06 10.14
N VAL A 177 21.06 -2.92 10.31
CA VAL A 177 22.01 -4.04 10.43
C VAL A 177 21.71 -4.90 11.67
N GLY A 178 21.86 -6.22 11.53
CA GLY A 178 21.75 -7.18 12.64
C GLY A 178 20.32 -7.44 13.10
N THR A 179 19.33 -7.22 12.24
CA THR A 179 17.90 -7.38 12.58
C THR A 179 17.25 -8.60 11.92
N ASP A 180 18.03 -9.44 11.22
CA ASP A 180 17.52 -10.58 10.45
C ASP A 180 16.68 -11.55 11.31
N ASP A 181 17.10 -11.81 12.55
CA ASP A 181 16.39 -12.67 13.50
C ASP A 181 15.00 -12.14 13.87
N ILE A 182 14.82 -10.81 13.85
CA ILE A 182 13.53 -10.17 14.10
C ILE A 182 12.63 -10.36 12.88
N TRP A 183 13.16 -10.14 11.68
CA TRP A 183 12.41 -10.26 10.43
C TRP A 183 12.01 -11.70 10.11
N ARG A 184 12.81 -12.69 10.50
CA ARG A 184 12.45 -14.12 10.39
C ARG A 184 11.17 -14.50 11.14
N LYS A 185 10.77 -13.73 12.15
CA LYS A 185 9.50 -13.93 12.87
C LYS A 185 8.30 -13.40 12.10
N VAL A 186 8.50 -12.44 11.20
CA VAL A 186 7.42 -11.78 10.47
C VAL A 186 7.05 -12.61 9.25
N ASP A 187 5.83 -13.15 9.25
CA ASP A 187 5.30 -13.98 8.16
C ASP A 187 5.16 -13.17 6.87
N CYS A 188 4.55 -12.00 6.98
CA CYS A 188 4.43 -11.08 5.85
C CYS A 188 4.28 -9.62 6.30
N TRP A 189 4.61 -8.72 5.37
CA TRP A 189 4.39 -7.28 5.48
C TRP A 189 3.34 -6.81 4.48
N ILE A 190 2.25 -6.23 4.98
CA ILE A 190 1.19 -5.61 4.19
C ILE A 190 1.32 -4.09 4.29
N SER A 191 1.70 -3.45 3.18
CA SER A 191 1.81 -2.00 3.06
C SER A 191 0.54 -1.43 2.45
N LEU A 192 -0.20 -0.60 3.19
CA LEU A 192 -1.47 0.00 2.76
C LEU A 192 -1.23 1.47 2.35
N SER A 193 -1.28 1.73 1.04
CA SER A 193 -0.96 3.02 0.40
C SER A 193 0.37 3.62 0.88
N GLY A 194 1.38 2.76 1.05
CA GLY A 194 2.66 3.15 1.62
C GLY A 194 3.46 4.15 0.79
N ILE A 195 4.09 5.12 1.44
CA ILE A 195 5.07 6.05 0.80
C ILE A 195 6.51 5.52 0.94
N ALA A 196 6.74 4.24 0.64
CA ALA A 196 8.04 3.58 0.86
C ALA A 196 9.22 4.19 0.06
N THR A 197 8.92 4.98 -0.97
CA THR A 197 9.89 5.76 -1.78
C THR A 197 9.95 7.23 -1.37
N GLY A 198 9.21 7.64 -0.35
CA GLY A 198 8.99 9.04 0.03
C GLY A 198 7.76 9.65 -0.64
N SER A 199 7.46 10.90 -0.31
CA SER A 199 6.33 11.65 -0.86
C SER A 199 6.80 12.73 -1.84
N PRO A 200 6.34 12.69 -3.12
CA PRO A 200 6.62 13.73 -4.09
C PRO A 200 5.94 15.08 -3.75
N LEU A 201 4.97 15.08 -2.82
CA LEU A 201 4.34 16.31 -2.34
C LEU A 201 5.33 17.21 -1.60
N VAL A 202 6.37 16.65 -0.98
CA VAL A 202 7.42 17.44 -0.33
C VAL A 202 8.25 18.17 -1.38
N GLY A 203 8.74 17.48 -2.40
CA GLY A 203 9.42 18.10 -3.53
C GLY A 203 8.58 19.20 -4.19
N TRP A 204 7.28 18.98 -4.39
CA TRP A 204 6.35 20.01 -4.87
C TRP A 204 6.28 21.23 -3.92
N LEU A 205 6.18 20.99 -2.60
CA LEU A 205 6.08 22.03 -1.59
C LEU A 205 7.36 22.87 -1.53
N ARG A 206 8.53 22.24 -1.64
CA ARG A 206 9.85 22.91 -1.62
C ARG A 206 10.02 23.89 -2.77
N ARG A 207 9.41 23.63 -3.92
CA ARG A 207 9.39 24.56 -5.09
C ARG A 207 8.47 25.77 -4.90
N ARG A 208 7.83 25.93 -3.72
CA ARG A 208 6.85 27.00 -3.42
C ARG A 208 7.20 27.69 -2.09
N PRO A 209 8.13 28.66 -2.07
CA PRO A 209 8.70 29.21 -0.83
C PRO A 209 7.65 29.76 0.14
N TRP A 210 6.66 30.50 -0.35
CA TRP A 210 5.58 31.05 0.49
C TRP A 210 4.70 29.98 1.13
N ARG A 211 4.44 28.88 0.43
CA ARG A 211 3.71 27.74 1.01
C ARG A 211 4.56 27.02 2.05
N LEU A 212 5.87 26.95 1.84
CA LEU A 212 6.80 26.36 2.77
C LEU A 212 6.83 27.13 4.10
N VAL A 213 6.78 28.46 4.06
CA VAL A 213 6.65 29.30 5.27
C VAL A 213 5.38 28.96 6.04
N GLY A 214 4.23 28.90 5.36
CA GLY A 214 2.96 28.49 6.00
C GLY A 214 3.02 27.10 6.63
N VAL A 215 3.68 26.14 5.96
CA VAL A 215 3.89 24.79 6.52
C VAL A 215 4.83 24.82 7.73
N ARG A 216 5.91 25.63 7.70
CA ARG A 216 6.80 25.79 8.87
C ARG A 216 6.04 26.33 10.08
N LEU A 217 5.19 27.33 9.88
CA LEU A 217 4.35 27.90 10.93
C LEU A 217 3.35 26.87 11.47
N PHE A 218 2.68 26.13 10.59
CA PHE A 218 1.78 25.03 10.99
C PHE A 218 2.51 23.96 11.83
N PHE A 219 3.70 23.54 11.40
CA PHE A 219 4.50 22.57 12.13
C PHE A 219 4.95 23.12 13.49
N ALA A 220 5.37 24.38 13.56
CA ALA A 220 5.71 25.02 14.83
C ALA A 220 4.50 25.09 15.77
N TRP A 221 3.32 25.49 15.26
CA TRP A 221 2.08 25.57 16.02
C TRP A 221 1.66 24.23 16.62
N HIS A 222 1.84 23.14 15.88
CA HIS A 222 1.51 21.79 16.34
C HIS A 222 2.69 21.06 17.02
N ALA A 223 3.79 21.77 17.33
CA ALA A 223 5.01 21.20 17.91
C ALA A 223 5.55 19.96 17.14
N LEU A 224 5.43 19.99 15.81
CA LEU A 224 5.88 18.91 14.91
C LEU A 224 7.27 19.19 14.35
N PRO A 225 8.13 18.15 14.22
CA PRO A 225 9.49 18.34 13.74
C PRO A 225 9.53 18.58 12.22
N TYR A 226 9.61 19.83 11.80
CA TYR A 226 9.66 20.23 10.38
C TYR A 226 10.79 19.52 9.59
N ARG A 227 11.92 19.21 10.25
CA ARG A 227 13.05 18.49 9.64
C ARG A 227 12.65 17.15 9.00
N VAL A 228 11.63 16.48 9.55
CA VAL A 228 11.13 15.19 9.07
C VAL A 228 10.57 15.29 7.66
N LEU A 229 10.11 16.47 7.22
CA LEU A 229 9.70 16.66 5.82
C LEU A 229 10.82 16.32 4.83
N ARG A 230 12.08 16.68 5.15
CA ARG A 230 13.23 16.34 4.30
C ARG A 230 13.53 14.85 4.29
N GLU A 231 13.23 14.16 5.39
CA GLU A 231 13.46 12.72 5.54
C GLU A 231 12.43 11.88 4.78
N ILE A 232 11.23 12.43 4.56
CA ILE A 232 10.18 11.79 3.76
C ILE A 232 10.13 12.31 2.31
N ASP A 233 11.07 13.17 1.91
CA ASP A 233 11.12 13.73 0.56
C ASP A 233 11.59 12.66 -0.43
N ARG A 234 10.75 12.39 -1.44
CA ARG A 234 11.03 11.35 -2.45
C ARG A 234 12.35 11.61 -3.17
N ASP A 235 12.62 12.86 -3.54
CA ASP A 235 13.83 13.21 -4.30
C ASP A 235 15.09 12.94 -3.44
N THR A 236 15.04 13.24 -2.14
CA THR A 236 16.13 12.99 -1.19
C THR A 236 16.32 11.50 -0.85
N ILE A 237 15.25 10.70 -0.82
CA ILE A 237 15.34 9.25 -0.61
C ILE A 237 15.86 8.56 -1.87
N GLY A 238 15.41 8.99 -3.06
CA GLY A 238 15.86 8.45 -4.35
C GLY A 238 17.37 8.52 -4.55
N GLU A 239 18.00 9.63 -4.13
CA GLU A 239 19.45 9.80 -4.14
C GLU A 239 20.17 8.80 -3.21
N ARG A 240 19.61 8.48 -2.03
CA ARG A 240 20.18 7.49 -1.10
C ARG A 240 19.99 6.04 -1.57
N ARG A 241 19.06 5.78 -2.49
CA ARG A 241 18.73 4.45 -3.00
C ARG A 241 19.85 3.81 -3.82
N GLN A 242 20.78 4.60 -4.37
CA GLN A 242 21.88 4.09 -5.21
C GLN A 242 22.95 3.29 -4.43
N GLY A 243 22.82 3.14 -3.10
CA GLY A 243 23.81 2.44 -2.26
C GLY A 243 23.26 1.42 -1.26
N LEU A 244 21.97 1.07 -1.31
CA LEU A 244 21.36 0.14 -0.33
C LEU A 244 21.16 -1.25 -0.92
N SER A 245 21.73 -2.25 -0.24
CA SER A 245 21.75 -3.65 -0.67
C SER A 245 20.35 -4.26 -0.74
N GLU A 246 20.02 -4.85 -1.88
CA GLU A 246 18.79 -5.64 -2.12
C GLU A 246 18.66 -6.89 -1.22
N SER A 247 19.67 -7.21 -0.40
CA SER A 247 19.78 -8.46 0.35
C SER A 247 18.72 -8.65 1.44
N SER A 248 18.40 -7.62 2.23
CA SER A 248 17.49 -7.77 3.39
C SER A 248 16.00 -7.79 3.00
N ALA A 249 15.63 -7.16 1.88
CA ALA A 249 14.25 -7.15 1.39
C ALA A 249 13.83 -8.45 0.67
N ARG A 250 14.78 -9.33 0.33
CA ARG A 250 14.49 -10.57 -0.44
C ARG A 250 13.86 -11.68 0.39
N GLN A 251 13.89 -11.60 1.73
CA GLN A 251 13.37 -12.69 2.59
C GLN A 251 11.94 -12.43 3.10
N LEU A 252 11.49 -11.17 3.19
CA LEU A 252 10.16 -10.85 3.70
C LEU A 252 9.13 -10.80 2.58
N GLN A 253 8.12 -11.67 2.67
CA GLN A 253 6.98 -11.62 1.76
C GLN A 253 6.22 -10.31 1.97
N THR A 254 6.22 -9.45 0.95
CA THR A 254 5.64 -8.11 1.03
C THR A 254 4.48 -7.97 0.05
N VAL A 255 3.36 -7.41 0.51
CA VAL A 255 2.18 -7.08 -0.29
C VAL A 255 1.91 -5.58 -0.19
N HIS A 256 2.00 -4.87 -1.32
CA HIS A 256 1.70 -3.44 -1.42
C HIS A 256 0.29 -3.24 -1.95
N VAL A 257 -0.63 -2.84 -1.08
CA VAL A 257 -1.99 -2.46 -1.45
C VAL A 257 -1.97 -0.99 -1.87
N VAL A 258 -2.31 -0.71 -3.13
CA VAL A 258 -2.21 0.65 -3.69
C VAL A 258 -3.51 1.03 -4.38
N GLY A 259 -4.02 2.22 -4.08
CA GLY A 259 -5.20 2.77 -4.74
C GLY A 259 -4.89 3.22 -6.17
N PHE A 260 -5.79 2.91 -7.11
CA PHE A 260 -5.75 3.38 -8.50
C PHE A 260 -6.99 4.23 -8.78
N PRO A 261 -7.02 5.49 -8.32
CA PRO A 261 -8.18 6.35 -8.50
C PRO A 261 -8.12 7.07 -9.85
N LEU A 262 -9.30 7.27 -10.43
CA LEU A 262 -9.55 8.34 -11.38
C LEU A 262 -9.87 9.63 -10.62
N ARG A 263 -9.87 10.78 -11.30
CA ARG A 263 -10.19 12.07 -10.66
C ARG A 263 -11.51 12.07 -9.89
N ARG A 264 -12.52 11.34 -10.40
CA ARG A 264 -13.85 11.23 -9.78
C ARG A 264 -13.88 10.33 -8.53
N HIS A 265 -12.92 9.42 -8.38
CA HIS A 265 -12.84 8.49 -7.25
C HIS A 265 -12.26 9.11 -5.98
N LEU A 266 -11.68 10.31 -6.08
CA LEU A 266 -11.01 10.96 -4.96
C LEU A 266 -12.01 11.33 -3.85
N SER A 267 -11.88 10.63 -2.72
CA SER A 267 -12.87 10.55 -1.63
C SER A 267 -12.94 11.83 -0.79
N CYS A 268 -11.85 12.59 -0.72
CA CYS A 268 -11.80 13.78 0.12
C CYS A 268 -11.04 14.97 -0.52
N PRO A 269 -11.23 16.20 0.00
CA PRO A 269 -10.54 17.39 -0.52
C PRO A 269 -9.02 17.31 -0.46
N LEU A 270 -8.45 16.59 0.52
CA LEU A 270 -7.00 16.40 0.64
C LEU A 270 -6.47 15.53 -0.51
N ALA A 271 -7.10 14.39 -0.79
CA ALA A 271 -6.77 13.53 -1.93
C ALA A 271 -6.89 14.30 -3.26
N ARG A 272 -7.98 15.04 -3.48
CA ARG A 272 -8.18 15.90 -4.67
C ARG A 272 -7.10 16.95 -4.83
N ARG A 273 -6.66 17.56 -3.73
CA ARG A 273 -5.62 18.58 -3.75
C ARG A 273 -4.25 17.97 -4.01
N GLY A 274 -3.92 16.88 -3.34
CA GLY A 274 -2.69 16.13 -3.58
C GLY A 274 -2.62 15.66 -5.04
N HIS A 275 -3.71 15.09 -5.54
CA HIS A 275 -3.79 14.59 -6.91
C HIS A 275 -3.54 15.67 -7.95
N ARG A 276 -4.19 16.83 -7.82
CA ARG A 276 -3.94 17.97 -8.71
C ARG A 276 -2.50 18.47 -8.67
N ARG A 277 -1.84 18.42 -7.51
CA ARG A 277 -0.44 18.88 -7.35
C ARG A 277 0.56 17.91 -7.98
N LEU A 278 0.25 16.62 -7.95
CA LEU A 278 1.09 15.56 -8.48
C LEU A 278 0.81 15.24 -9.95
N ALA A 279 -0.37 15.61 -10.48
CA ALA A 279 -0.75 15.34 -11.87
C ALA A 279 0.31 15.75 -12.93
N PRO A 280 1.08 16.85 -12.79
CA PRO A 280 2.15 17.17 -13.74
C PRO A 280 3.30 16.15 -13.79
N LEU A 281 3.41 15.27 -12.80
CA LEU A 281 4.41 14.21 -12.68
C LEU A 281 3.90 12.84 -13.17
N GLY A 282 2.60 12.69 -13.42
CA GLY A 282 1.98 11.45 -13.92
C GLY A 282 0.84 10.93 -13.02
N PRO A 283 0.40 9.68 -13.26
CA PRO A 283 -0.65 9.02 -12.49
C PRO A 283 -0.29 8.92 -11.01
N ASN A 284 -1.25 9.16 -10.14
CA ASN A 284 -1.03 9.24 -8.70
C ASN A 284 -2.33 8.97 -7.94
N ASP A 285 -2.23 8.58 -6.67
CA ASP A 285 -3.39 8.29 -5.81
C ASP A 285 -3.81 9.49 -4.92
N GLY A 286 -3.13 10.63 -5.08
CA GLY A 286 -3.25 11.81 -4.23
C GLY A 286 -2.18 11.93 -3.14
N GLY A 287 -1.36 10.90 -2.90
CA GLY A 287 -0.24 10.91 -1.94
C GLY A 287 1.11 10.47 -2.56
N VAL A 288 1.09 9.48 -3.46
CA VAL A 288 2.24 8.89 -4.16
C VAL A 288 2.04 8.86 -5.67
N LEU A 289 3.13 8.78 -6.44
CA LEU A 289 3.02 8.48 -7.87
C LEU A 289 2.84 6.98 -8.08
N LEU A 290 1.94 6.59 -8.98
CA LEU A 290 1.72 5.17 -9.28
C LEU A 290 2.90 4.54 -10.03
N ALA A 291 3.73 5.34 -10.70
CA ALA A 291 4.96 4.84 -11.33
C ALA A 291 5.95 4.23 -10.31
N ASP A 292 5.88 4.64 -9.04
CA ASP A 292 6.77 4.12 -7.99
C ASP A 292 6.46 2.65 -7.67
N VAL A 293 5.23 2.24 -7.94
CA VAL A 293 4.74 0.88 -7.71
C VAL A 293 5.50 -0.14 -8.56
N CYS A 294 5.89 0.22 -9.79
CA CYS A 294 6.70 -0.62 -10.67
C CYS A 294 8.09 -0.92 -10.09
N GLN A 295 8.55 -0.12 -9.13
CA GLN A 295 9.87 -0.25 -8.50
C GLN A 295 9.83 -0.90 -7.12
N LEU A 296 8.64 -1.34 -6.66
CA LEU A 296 8.49 -2.00 -5.38
C LEU A 296 8.85 -3.49 -5.51
N SER A 297 9.56 -4.00 -4.52
CA SER A 297 9.79 -5.44 -4.35
C SER A 297 8.59 -6.07 -3.64
N GLY A 298 8.22 -7.29 -4.04
CA GLY A 298 7.07 -8.01 -3.51
C GLY A 298 5.86 -7.96 -4.44
N MET A 299 4.70 -8.35 -3.93
CA MET A 299 3.43 -8.35 -4.65
C MET A 299 2.79 -6.96 -4.58
N VAL A 300 2.10 -6.57 -5.65
CA VAL A 300 1.27 -5.35 -5.63
C VAL A 300 -0.18 -5.76 -5.78
N TYR A 301 -1.02 -5.29 -4.87
CA TYR A 301 -2.46 -5.44 -4.90
C TYR A 301 -3.10 -4.09 -5.29
N PRO A 302 -3.37 -3.86 -6.59
CA PRO A 302 -3.98 -2.61 -7.05
C PRO A 302 -5.48 -2.61 -6.77
N VAL A 303 -5.95 -1.55 -6.10
CA VAL A 303 -7.36 -1.34 -5.77
C VAL A 303 -7.93 -0.27 -6.69
N TRP A 304 -8.63 -0.69 -7.74
CA TRP A 304 -9.30 0.23 -8.66
C TRP A 304 -10.33 1.08 -7.92
N GLY A 305 -10.35 2.38 -8.22
CA GLY A 305 -11.32 3.31 -7.64
C GLY A 305 -11.03 3.75 -6.21
N ALA A 306 -9.98 3.25 -5.58
CA ALA A 306 -9.55 3.70 -4.28
C ALA A 306 -8.50 4.82 -4.42
N ASP A 307 -8.61 5.86 -3.59
CA ASP A 307 -7.56 6.87 -3.46
C ASP A 307 -6.51 6.48 -2.41
N HIS A 308 -5.59 7.40 -2.09
CA HIS A 308 -4.54 7.18 -1.09
C HIS A 308 -5.06 6.67 0.27
N TYR A 309 -6.31 6.99 0.64
CA TYR A 309 -6.89 6.58 1.92
C TYR A 309 -7.59 5.21 1.86
N LEU A 310 -7.51 4.53 0.72
CA LEU A 310 -8.15 3.23 0.46
C LEU A 310 -9.66 3.23 0.80
N LYS A 311 -10.33 4.35 0.49
CA LYS A 311 -11.77 4.49 0.67
C LYS A 311 -12.48 4.19 -0.65
N LEU A 312 -13.44 3.27 -0.59
CA LEU A 312 -14.40 2.95 -1.65
C LEU A 312 -15.82 3.23 -1.12
N PRO A 313 -16.85 3.30 -1.99
CA PRO A 313 -18.23 3.52 -1.54
C PRO A 313 -18.71 2.51 -0.50
N ASP A 314 -18.40 1.23 -0.73
CA ASP A 314 -18.88 0.11 0.07
C ASP A 314 -17.73 -0.60 0.84
N ALA A 315 -16.55 0.02 0.91
CA ALA A 315 -15.39 -0.59 1.55
C ALA A 315 -14.39 0.41 2.11
N ASP A 316 -13.58 -0.08 3.04
CA ASP A 316 -12.49 0.69 3.62
C ASP A 316 -11.20 -0.11 3.77
N VAL A 317 -10.18 0.56 4.30
CA VAL A 317 -8.87 -0.01 4.57
C VAL A 317 -8.92 -1.29 5.42
N GLY A 318 -9.85 -1.43 6.36
CA GLY A 318 -9.98 -2.63 7.19
C GLY A 318 -10.56 -3.80 6.39
N THR A 319 -11.56 -3.52 5.56
CA THR A 319 -12.17 -4.50 4.64
C THR A 319 -11.15 -5.00 3.62
N ILE A 320 -10.39 -4.07 3.02
CA ILE A 320 -9.35 -4.39 2.05
C ILE A 320 -8.23 -5.20 2.72
N PHE A 321 -7.79 -4.80 3.92
CA PHE A 321 -6.81 -5.57 4.70
C PHE A 321 -7.27 -7.01 4.95
N ALA A 322 -8.51 -7.20 5.42
CA ALA A 322 -9.05 -8.53 5.69
C ALA A 322 -9.07 -9.41 4.43
N ALA A 323 -9.49 -8.84 3.29
CA ALA A 323 -9.50 -9.54 2.01
C ALA A 323 -8.08 -9.94 1.55
N VAL A 324 -7.11 -9.05 1.69
CA VAL A 324 -5.71 -9.32 1.33
C VAL A 324 -5.11 -10.40 2.23
N LEU A 325 -5.39 -10.33 3.53
CA LEU A 325 -4.91 -11.32 4.50
C LEU A 325 -5.53 -12.69 4.22
N ALA A 326 -6.84 -12.78 4.00
CA ALA A 326 -7.52 -14.03 3.67
C ALA A 326 -6.97 -14.66 2.38
N ASN A 327 -6.73 -13.86 1.33
CA ASN A 327 -6.14 -14.33 0.08
C ASN A 327 -4.71 -14.86 0.28
N LYS A 328 -3.90 -14.17 1.07
CA LYS A 328 -2.54 -14.62 1.42
C LYS A 328 -2.58 -15.98 2.11
N MET A 329 -3.42 -16.13 3.12
CA MET A 329 -3.55 -17.38 3.87
C MET A 329 -4.06 -18.55 3.02
N ALA A 330 -5.00 -18.29 2.12
CA ALA A 330 -5.50 -19.29 1.19
C ALA A 330 -4.40 -19.75 0.21
N ALA A 331 -3.56 -18.82 -0.26
CA ALA A 331 -2.43 -19.13 -1.12
C ALA A 331 -1.38 -19.99 -0.39
N ASP A 332 -1.04 -19.65 0.86
CA ASP A 332 -0.10 -20.43 1.67
C ASP A 332 -0.61 -21.85 1.92
N SER A 333 -1.91 -21.99 2.22
CA SER A 333 -2.53 -23.30 2.46
C SER A 333 -2.47 -24.20 1.22
N LYS A 334 -2.73 -23.64 0.03
CA LYS A 334 -2.60 -24.38 -1.24
C LYS A 334 -1.16 -24.78 -1.54
N ALA A 335 -0.20 -23.91 -1.24
CA ALA A 335 1.22 -24.20 -1.42
C ALA A 335 1.67 -25.37 -0.53
N LEU A 336 1.27 -25.37 0.75
CA LEU A 336 1.58 -26.45 1.71
C LEU A 336 0.99 -27.81 1.31
N VAL A 337 -0.26 -27.83 0.82
CA VAL A 337 -0.85 -29.06 0.30
C VAL A 337 -0.04 -29.54 -0.91
N THR A 338 0.24 -28.67 -1.87
CA THR A 338 0.97 -29.05 -3.09
C THR A 338 2.38 -29.59 -2.81
N SER A 339 3.09 -29.06 -1.81
CA SER A 339 4.41 -29.57 -1.40
C SER A 339 4.31 -30.94 -0.72
N ALA A 340 3.33 -31.14 0.18
CA ALA A 340 3.13 -32.42 0.86
C ALA A 340 2.79 -33.56 -0.13
N TRP A 341 2.01 -33.25 -1.18
CA TRP A 341 1.71 -34.21 -2.25
C TRP A 341 2.95 -34.58 -3.09
N ARG A 342 3.94 -33.69 -3.24
CA ARG A 342 5.18 -33.98 -4.00
C ARG A 342 6.21 -34.78 -3.22
N GLU A 343 6.15 -34.77 -1.88
CA GLU A 343 7.05 -35.56 -1.04
C GLU A 343 6.53 -36.99 -0.81
N THR A 344 5.27 -37.26 -1.15
CA THR A 344 4.61 -38.56 -0.90
C THR A 344 4.46 -39.43 -2.17
N VAL A 345 4.84 -38.91 -3.35
CA VAL A 345 4.76 -39.61 -4.66
C VAL A 345 6.15 -39.77 -5.25
#